data_AF-A0A832I0Y4-F1
#
_entry.id   AF-A0A832I0Y4-F1
#
_cell.length_a   1.000
_cell.length_b   1.000
_cell.length_c   1.000
_cell.angle_alpha   90.00
_cell.angle_beta   90.00
_cell.angle_gamma   90.00
#
_symmetry.space_group_name_H-M   'P 1'
#
loop_
_entity.id
_entity.type
_entity.pdbx_description
1 polymer ?
#
loop_
_entity_poly.entity_id
_entity_poly.type
_entity_poly.pdbx_seq_one_letter_code
_entity_poly.pdbx_strand_id
1 'polypeptide(L)'
;MKVSVSLWIIAAVITLAAAAYQRRTGPTHPAEGTVTLGGRTIAYRFERAHPGAGDHRVAVRAPDAAVRGSMEFMLLGDGEWTSVPMRREGEWLVAELPHQPPLGKIAYQVTLAREGETATLPAAGPAVIRFRGDVPPWLLVPHILFMFGAMLFSTRAGLEAFRARPALRGITDTALVALFIGGVVLGAIVLKHAFGLWWTGFPFGDDPTDNKTTIALLGWIAAAWAVRRVANPKPWVIGAAVLMLAVFSIPHSVSVADLTGKARPLPAVTATPAATAPQETPADAATTDPAAAPAETPPAR
;
A
#
# COMPACT_ATOMS: atom_id res chain seq x y z
N MET A 1 -6.41 22.68 39.02
CA MET A 1 -6.85 21.27 38.81
C MET A 1 -5.61 20.39 38.77
N LYS A 2 -5.50 19.36 39.61
CA LYS A 2 -4.34 18.44 39.52
C LYS A 2 -4.49 17.61 38.24
N VAL A 3 -3.54 17.75 37.32
CA VAL A 3 -3.45 16.94 36.10
C VAL A 3 -3.26 15.49 36.54
N SER A 4 -4.19 14.61 36.18
CA SER A 4 -4.09 13.19 36.53
C SER A 4 -3.13 12.51 35.57
N VAL A 5 -1.85 12.42 35.94
CA VAL A 5 -0.79 11.77 35.16
C VAL A 5 -1.16 10.32 34.82
N SER A 6 -1.77 9.60 35.76
CA SER A 6 -2.24 8.23 35.56
C SER A 6 -3.24 8.09 34.40
N LEU A 7 -4.21 9.00 34.26
CA LEU A 7 -5.19 8.96 33.18
C LEU A 7 -4.56 9.27 31.82
N TRP A 8 -3.51 10.08 31.79
CA TRP A 8 -2.73 10.33 30.57
C TRP A 8 -1.92 9.10 30.16
N ILE A 9 -1.28 8.42 31.12
CA ILE A 9 -0.56 7.18 30.85
C ILE A 9 -1.53 6.12 30.30
N ILE A 10 -2.69 5.92 30.93
CA ILE A 10 -3.68 4.95 30.47
C ILE A 10 -4.19 5.33 29.07
N ALA A 11 -4.50 6.61 28.83
CA ALA A 11 -4.93 7.06 27.50
C ALA A 11 -3.85 6.80 26.45
N ALA A 12 -2.58 7.10 26.74
CA ALA A 12 -1.47 6.84 25.83
C ALA A 12 -1.31 5.35 25.53
N VAL A 13 -1.38 4.48 26.54
CA VAL A 13 -1.31 3.02 26.34
C VAL A 13 -2.44 2.53 25.44
N ILE A 14 -3.68 2.97 25.68
CA ILE A 14 -4.84 2.58 24.84
C ILE A 14 -4.66 3.09 23.41
N THR A 15 -4.26 4.35 23.21
CA THR A 15 -4.06 4.92 21.88
C THR A 15 -2.93 4.21 21.13
N LEU A 16 -1.80 3.92 21.79
CA LEU A 16 -0.68 3.20 21.18
C LEU A 16 -1.05 1.75 20.84
N ALA A 17 -1.82 1.08 21.70
CA ALA A 17 -2.31 -0.27 21.41
C ALA A 17 -3.23 -0.28 20.19
N ALA A 18 -4.15 0.69 20.08
CA ALA A 18 -5.01 0.87 18.90
C ALA A 18 -4.20 1.16 17.64
N ALA A 19 -3.20 2.05 17.71
CA ALA A 19 -2.30 2.38 16.60
C ALA A 19 -1.50 1.15 16.12
N ALA A 20 -0.98 0.35 17.06
CA ALA A 20 -0.26 -0.87 16.75
C ALA A 20 -1.17 -1.92 16.08
N TYR A 21 -2.41 -2.05 16.55
CA TYR A 21 -3.42 -2.91 15.93
C TYR A 21 -3.70 -2.49 14.49
N GLN A 22 -4.02 -1.22 14.27
CA GLN A 22 -4.27 -0.64 12.93
C GLN A 22 -3.11 -0.88 11.96
N ARG A 23 -1.87 -0.68 12.42
CA ARG A 23 -0.68 -0.86 11.59
C ARG A 23 -0.50 -2.32 11.14
N ARG A 24 -0.90 -3.29 11.97
CA ARG A 24 -0.80 -4.72 11.66
C ARG A 24 -1.95 -5.22 10.79
N THR A 25 -3.14 -4.67 10.96
CA THR A 25 -4.35 -5.10 10.22
C THR A 25 -4.63 -4.24 8.98
N GLY A 26 -3.79 -3.24 8.70
CA GLY A 26 -3.97 -2.33 7.57
C GLY A 26 -3.74 -3.01 6.21
N PRO A 27 -4.47 -2.60 5.16
CA PRO A 27 -4.37 -3.21 3.82
C PRO A 27 -3.04 -2.95 3.12
N THR A 28 -2.23 -2.03 3.65
CA THR A 28 -0.90 -1.67 3.14
C THR A 28 0.23 -2.40 3.85
N HIS A 29 -0.07 -3.29 4.81
CA HIS A 29 0.95 -4.14 5.43
C HIS A 29 1.61 -5.04 4.36
N PRO A 30 2.94 -5.14 4.31
CA PRO A 30 3.61 -6.00 3.33
C PRO A 30 3.08 -7.43 3.36
N ALA A 31 2.99 -8.05 2.19
CA ALA A 31 2.79 -9.48 2.07
C ALA A 31 4.15 -10.16 2.23
N GLU A 32 4.36 -10.81 3.37
CA GLU A 32 5.63 -11.41 3.73
C GLU A 32 5.47 -12.86 4.17
N GLY A 33 6.52 -13.65 3.98
CA GLY A 33 6.51 -15.04 4.34
C GLY A 33 7.77 -15.76 3.90
N THR A 34 7.73 -17.08 4.02
CA THR A 34 8.82 -17.96 3.63
C THR A 34 8.30 -19.10 2.79
N VAL A 35 9.08 -19.54 1.81
CA VAL A 35 8.84 -20.77 1.06
C VAL A 35 10.08 -21.63 1.08
N THR A 36 9.90 -22.94 0.98
CA THR A 36 11.03 -23.87 0.79
C THR A 36 11.11 -24.25 -0.67
N LEU A 37 12.28 -24.12 -1.27
CA LEU A 37 12.57 -24.54 -2.65
C LEU A 37 13.93 -25.21 -2.69
N GLY A 38 13.99 -26.46 -3.13
CA GLY A 38 15.22 -27.24 -3.23
C GLY A 38 15.95 -27.38 -1.88
N GLY A 39 15.19 -27.56 -0.81
CA GLY A 39 15.70 -27.69 0.57
C GLY A 39 16.21 -26.39 1.21
N ARG A 40 16.05 -25.23 0.54
CA ARG A 40 16.43 -23.92 1.09
C ARG A 40 15.18 -23.07 1.38
N THR A 41 15.20 -22.38 2.50
CA THR A 41 14.16 -21.41 2.85
C THR A 41 14.45 -20.07 2.18
N ILE A 42 13.49 -19.58 1.40
CA ILE A 42 13.51 -18.28 0.73
C ILE A 42 12.47 -17.40 1.40
N ALA A 43 12.91 -16.30 2.00
CA ALA A 43 12.03 -15.28 2.56
C ALA A 43 11.69 -14.23 1.50
N TYR A 44 10.46 -13.72 1.55
CA TYR A 44 10.00 -12.63 0.68
C TYR A 44 9.25 -11.57 1.49
N ARG A 45 9.29 -10.33 1.00
CA ARG A 45 8.53 -9.19 1.52
C ARG A 45 8.11 -8.33 0.34
N PHE A 46 6.82 -8.36 0.05
CA PHE A 46 6.20 -7.69 -1.08
C PHE A 46 5.39 -6.49 -0.58
N GLU A 47 5.81 -5.31 -1.00
CA GLU A 47 5.13 -4.07 -0.62
C GLU A 47 3.74 -4.00 -1.26
N ARG A 48 2.78 -3.44 -0.52
CA ARG A 48 1.37 -3.31 -0.96
C ARG A 48 0.95 -1.87 -1.23
N ALA A 49 1.90 -0.95 -1.18
CA ALA A 49 1.71 0.44 -1.56
C ALA A 49 2.96 0.99 -2.26
N HIS A 50 2.77 1.73 -3.35
CA HIS A 50 3.84 2.44 -4.05
C HIS A 50 3.53 3.94 -4.09
N PRO A 51 4.36 4.79 -3.45
CA PRO A 51 4.23 6.24 -3.53
C PRO A 51 5.01 6.83 -4.70
N GLY A 52 4.44 7.86 -5.34
CA GLY A 52 5.13 8.67 -6.31
C GLY A 52 5.16 8.07 -7.72
N ALA A 53 6.12 8.54 -8.52
CA ALA A 53 6.28 8.16 -9.92
C ALA A 53 7.24 6.98 -10.09
N GLY A 54 7.11 6.29 -11.21
CA GLY A 54 8.01 5.21 -11.62
C GLY A 54 7.43 3.82 -11.38
N ASP A 55 8.17 2.84 -11.87
CA ASP A 55 7.80 1.43 -11.78
C ASP A 55 8.11 0.88 -10.38
N HIS A 56 7.32 -0.09 -9.95
CA HIS A 56 7.55 -0.72 -8.65
C HIS A 56 8.46 -1.94 -8.79
N ARG A 57 9.64 -1.86 -8.18
CA ARG A 57 10.62 -2.95 -8.16
C ARG A 57 10.18 -4.05 -7.19
N VAL A 58 9.92 -5.24 -7.73
CA VAL A 58 9.69 -6.48 -6.97
C VAL A 58 10.97 -7.29 -6.96
N ALA A 59 11.45 -7.65 -5.78
CA ALA A 59 12.70 -8.38 -5.63
C ALA A 59 12.59 -9.52 -4.62
N VAL A 60 13.21 -10.65 -4.95
CA VAL A 60 13.34 -11.81 -4.07
C VAL A 60 14.81 -12.21 -4.00
N ARG A 61 15.32 -12.39 -2.78
CA ARG A 61 16.71 -12.86 -2.59
C ARG A 61 16.76 -14.36 -2.84
N ALA A 62 17.46 -14.77 -3.89
CA ALA A 62 17.70 -16.15 -4.27
C ALA A 62 19.20 -16.34 -4.58
N PRO A 63 20.04 -16.62 -3.55
CA PRO A 63 21.49 -16.77 -3.72
C PRO A 63 21.89 -17.95 -4.61
N ASP A 64 21.01 -18.96 -4.70
CA ASP A 64 21.21 -20.07 -5.61
C ASP A 64 20.98 -19.63 -7.06
N ALA A 65 22.03 -19.74 -7.89
CA ALA A 65 22.01 -19.36 -9.30
C ALA A 65 21.09 -20.27 -10.14
N ALA A 66 20.81 -21.50 -9.68
CA ALA A 66 19.91 -22.43 -10.35
C ALA A 66 18.43 -22.02 -10.23
N VAL A 67 18.09 -21.18 -9.24
CA VAL A 67 16.73 -20.68 -9.06
C VAL A 67 16.41 -19.67 -10.18
N ARG A 68 15.29 -19.86 -10.85
CA ARG A 68 14.73 -18.88 -11.80
C ARG A 68 13.43 -18.33 -11.24
N GLY A 69 13.07 -17.13 -11.66
CA GLY A 69 11.83 -16.48 -11.23
C GLY A 69 11.06 -15.94 -12.42
N SER A 70 9.74 -16.01 -12.34
CA SER A 70 8.81 -15.25 -13.18
C SER A 70 7.86 -14.48 -12.28
N MET A 71 7.50 -13.27 -12.68
CA MET A 71 6.48 -12.49 -12.03
C MET A 71 5.26 -12.42 -12.94
N GLU A 72 4.09 -12.71 -12.38
CA GLU A 72 2.82 -12.56 -13.07
C GLU A 72 2.05 -11.44 -12.41
N PHE A 73 1.47 -10.56 -13.23
CA PHE A 73 0.69 -9.44 -12.73
C PHE A 73 -0.51 -9.15 -13.61
N MET A 74 -1.51 -8.50 -13.02
CA MET A 74 -2.76 -8.14 -13.65
C MET A 74 -3.24 -6.80 -13.10
N LEU A 75 -3.65 -5.89 -13.98
CA LEU A 75 -4.37 -4.69 -13.57
C LEU A 75 -5.73 -5.09 -13.01
N LEU A 76 -6.00 -4.77 -11.74
CA LEU A 76 -7.21 -5.24 -11.06
C LEU A 76 -8.45 -4.53 -11.64
N GLY A 77 -9.42 -5.32 -12.12
CA GLY A 77 -10.64 -4.83 -12.77
C GLY A 77 -10.84 -5.50 -14.13
N ASP A 78 -10.01 -5.10 -15.11
CA ASP A 78 -10.19 -5.45 -16.53
C ASP A 78 -8.92 -6.05 -17.17
N GLY A 79 -7.88 -6.34 -16.38
CA GLY A 79 -6.59 -6.80 -16.89
C GLY A 79 -6.55 -8.29 -17.21
N GLU A 80 -5.74 -8.64 -18.20
CA GLU A 80 -5.26 -10.02 -18.38
C GLU A 80 -3.95 -10.24 -17.59
N TRP A 81 -3.72 -11.49 -17.20
CA TRP A 81 -2.46 -11.86 -16.56
C TRP A 81 -1.30 -11.77 -17.55
N THR A 82 -0.33 -10.92 -17.22
CA THR A 82 0.93 -10.78 -17.95
C THR A 82 2.04 -11.45 -17.17
N SER A 83 2.84 -12.28 -17.83
CA SER A 83 3.99 -12.95 -17.23
C SER A 83 5.28 -12.33 -17.74
N VAL A 84 6.18 -11.96 -16.82
CA VAL A 84 7.49 -11.40 -17.13
C VAL A 84 8.59 -12.21 -16.42
N PRO A 85 9.68 -12.60 -17.09
CA PRO A 85 10.79 -13.26 -16.44
C PRO A 85 11.51 -12.28 -15.51
N MET A 86 11.91 -12.76 -14.33
CA MET A 86 12.72 -11.96 -13.40
C MET A 86 14.18 -11.98 -13.86
N ARG A 87 14.80 -10.80 -13.92
CA ARG A 87 16.22 -10.63 -14.20
C ARG A 87 17.03 -10.91 -12.94
N ARG A 88 18.18 -11.57 -13.10
CA ARG A 88 19.12 -11.81 -12.02
C ARG A 88 20.06 -10.61 -11.84
N GLU A 89 20.13 -10.11 -10.62
CA GLU A 89 21.01 -9.02 -10.17
C GLU A 89 21.78 -9.50 -8.93
N GLY A 90 22.90 -10.18 -9.15
CA GLY A 90 23.65 -10.85 -8.08
C GLY A 90 22.84 -11.96 -7.41
N GLU A 91 22.62 -11.82 -6.09
CA GLU A 91 21.78 -12.74 -5.30
C GLU A 91 20.28 -12.46 -5.41
N TRP A 92 19.86 -11.49 -6.22
CA TRP A 92 18.46 -11.08 -6.33
C TRP A 92 17.85 -11.48 -7.67
N LEU A 93 16.59 -11.88 -7.63
CA LEU A 93 15.71 -11.95 -8.79
C LEU A 93 14.78 -10.76 -8.74
N VAL A 94 14.71 -10.02 -9.85
CA VAL A 94 14.11 -8.69 -9.91
C VAL A 94 13.20 -8.57 -11.12
N ALA A 95 12.01 -8.02 -10.93
CA ALA A 95 11.14 -7.58 -12.00
C ALA A 95 10.45 -6.26 -11.60
N GLU A 96 9.88 -5.58 -12.57
CA GLU A 96 9.26 -4.27 -12.38
C GLU A 96 7.78 -4.36 -12.74
N LEU A 97 6.93 -3.82 -11.84
CA LEU A 97 5.52 -3.61 -12.13
C LEU A 97 5.38 -2.22 -12.75
N PRO A 98 4.66 -2.10 -13.88
CA PRO A 98 4.51 -0.84 -14.58
C PRO A 98 3.79 0.18 -13.70
N HIS A 99 4.26 1.42 -13.72
CA HIS A 99 3.65 2.54 -13.02
C HIS A 99 2.15 2.65 -13.33
N GLN A 100 1.35 2.95 -12.31
CA GLN A 100 -0.07 3.25 -12.46
C GLN A 100 -0.39 4.64 -11.91
N PRO A 101 -1.38 5.34 -12.49
CA PRO A 101 -1.89 6.56 -11.89
C PRO A 101 -2.43 6.28 -10.47
N PRO A 102 -2.55 7.32 -9.62
CA PRO A 102 -3.15 7.17 -8.30
C PRO A 102 -4.51 6.46 -8.35
N LEU A 103 -4.79 5.62 -7.34
CA LEU A 103 -5.92 4.68 -7.28
C LEU A 103 -5.74 3.39 -8.10
N GLY A 104 -4.73 3.33 -8.97
CA GLY A 104 -4.36 2.11 -9.68
C GLY A 104 -4.02 0.96 -8.73
N LYS A 105 -4.46 -0.24 -9.08
CA LYS A 105 -4.20 -1.47 -8.32
C LYS A 105 -3.66 -2.55 -9.25
N ILE A 106 -2.53 -3.15 -8.88
CA ILE A 106 -2.00 -4.32 -9.57
C ILE A 106 -2.02 -5.50 -8.61
N ALA A 107 -2.60 -6.62 -9.05
CA ALA A 107 -2.41 -7.92 -8.41
C ALA A 107 -1.17 -8.56 -9.01
N TYR A 108 -0.29 -9.11 -8.19
CA TYR A 108 0.92 -9.77 -8.66
C TYR A 108 1.35 -10.92 -7.76
N GLN A 109 2.07 -11.86 -8.35
CA GLN A 109 2.70 -12.97 -7.67
C GLN A 109 4.01 -13.33 -8.35
N VAL A 110 4.90 -13.98 -7.61
CA VAL A 110 6.19 -14.45 -8.11
C VAL A 110 6.22 -15.96 -8.01
N THR A 111 6.58 -16.61 -9.10
CA THR A 111 6.82 -18.05 -9.15
C THR A 111 8.32 -18.28 -9.27
N LEU A 112 8.89 -18.99 -8.29
CA LEU A 112 10.26 -19.46 -8.31
C LEU A 112 10.30 -20.90 -8.81
N ALA A 113 11.31 -21.26 -9.58
CA ALA A 113 11.50 -22.60 -10.11
C ALA A 113 12.96 -23.06 -9.95
N ARG A 114 13.15 -24.32 -9.55
CA ARG A 114 14.46 -25.00 -9.48
C ARG A 114 14.28 -26.49 -9.75
N GLU A 115 15.01 -27.04 -10.73
CA GLU A 115 15.09 -28.50 -10.98
C GLU A 115 13.71 -29.22 -11.06
N GLY A 116 12.66 -28.53 -11.55
CA GLY A 116 11.30 -29.06 -11.64
C GLY A 116 10.42 -28.80 -10.41
N GLU A 117 10.98 -28.35 -9.29
CA GLU A 117 10.25 -27.84 -8.14
C GLU A 117 9.85 -26.37 -8.38
N THR A 118 8.64 -26.00 -7.96
CA THR A 118 8.14 -24.62 -8.08
C THR A 118 7.54 -24.13 -6.78
N ALA A 119 7.64 -22.82 -6.54
CA ALA A 119 7.15 -22.17 -5.34
C ALA A 119 6.52 -20.81 -5.71
N THR A 120 5.23 -20.64 -5.41
CA THR A 120 4.50 -19.38 -5.65
C THR A 120 4.47 -18.51 -4.41
N LEU A 121 4.71 -17.21 -4.62
CA LEU A 121 4.82 -16.18 -3.59
C LEU A 121 3.85 -15.03 -3.92
N PRO A 122 2.97 -14.62 -2.99
CA PRO A 122 2.62 -15.28 -1.74
C PRO A 122 1.84 -16.58 -1.94
N ALA A 123 2.02 -17.56 -1.04
CA ALA A 123 1.33 -18.84 -1.12
C ALA A 123 -0.20 -18.74 -0.89
N ALA A 124 -0.64 -17.71 -0.15
CA ALA A 124 -2.06 -17.47 0.13
C ALA A 124 -2.83 -16.83 -1.05
N GLY A 125 -2.14 -16.50 -2.15
CA GLY A 125 -2.69 -15.80 -3.30
C GLY A 125 -1.92 -14.51 -3.63
N PRO A 126 -2.24 -13.86 -4.77
CA PRO A 126 -1.49 -12.72 -5.26
C PRO A 126 -1.51 -11.54 -4.28
N ALA A 127 -0.37 -10.87 -4.16
CA ALA A 127 -0.27 -9.60 -3.47
C ALA A 127 -0.98 -8.51 -4.30
N VAL A 128 -1.64 -7.57 -3.64
CA VAL A 128 -2.23 -6.40 -4.30
C VAL A 128 -1.48 -5.16 -3.87
N ILE A 129 -0.84 -4.49 -4.82
CA ILE A 129 -0.19 -3.19 -4.63
C ILE A 129 -1.10 -2.05 -5.09
N ARG A 130 -1.18 -1.00 -4.27
CA ARG A 130 -1.91 0.24 -4.54
C ARG A 130 -0.96 1.36 -4.89
N PHE A 131 -1.22 2.06 -5.99
CA PHE A 131 -0.44 3.22 -6.42
C PHE A 131 -1.07 4.51 -5.86
N ARG A 132 -0.22 5.41 -5.38
CA ARG A 132 -0.61 6.72 -4.85
C ARG A 132 0.44 7.77 -5.20
N GLY A 133 0.01 9.03 -5.25
CA GLY A 133 0.91 10.18 -5.33
C GLY A 133 1.80 10.29 -4.10
N ASP A 134 2.94 10.97 -4.26
CA ASP A 134 3.82 11.28 -3.14
C ASP A 134 3.22 12.38 -2.26
N VAL A 135 3.32 12.21 -0.94
CA VAL A 135 2.78 13.14 0.04
C VAL A 135 3.95 13.73 0.82
N PRO A 136 4.19 15.05 0.73
CA PRO A 136 5.34 15.67 1.37
C PRO A 136 5.38 15.39 2.89
N PRO A 137 6.55 15.06 3.46
CA PRO A 137 6.67 14.77 4.89
C PRO A 137 6.20 15.91 5.79
N TRP A 138 6.42 17.17 5.39
CA TRP A 138 5.98 18.35 6.14
C TRP A 138 4.45 18.46 6.26
N LEU A 139 3.69 17.78 5.41
CA LEU A 139 2.23 17.69 5.48
C LEU A 139 1.79 16.40 6.18
N LEU A 140 2.42 15.27 5.83
CA LEU A 140 2.06 13.96 6.36
C LEU A 140 2.33 13.85 7.86
N VAL A 141 3.46 14.37 8.35
CA VAL A 141 3.82 14.31 9.77
C VAL A 141 2.82 15.09 10.63
N PRO A 142 2.49 16.37 10.35
CA PRO A 142 1.44 17.08 11.09
C PRO A 142 0.08 16.37 11.04
N HIS A 143 -0.34 15.85 9.87
CA HIS A 143 -1.59 15.09 9.76
C HIS A 143 -1.63 13.92 10.76
N ILE A 144 -0.58 13.10 10.77
CA ILE A 144 -0.45 11.96 11.68
C ILE A 144 -0.46 12.41 13.15
N LEU A 145 0.26 13.47 13.48
CA LEU A 145 0.31 14.02 14.84
C LEU A 145 -1.07 14.50 15.32
N PHE A 146 -1.82 15.21 14.47
CA PHE A 146 -3.17 15.64 14.81
C PHE A 146 -4.15 14.46 14.91
N MET A 147 -4.03 13.45 14.06
CA MET A 147 -4.88 12.24 14.13
C MET A 147 -4.65 11.45 15.43
N PHE A 148 -3.40 11.12 15.74
CA PHE A 148 -3.10 10.41 16.99
C PHE A 148 -3.33 11.29 18.23
N GLY A 149 -3.08 12.59 18.12
CA GLY A 149 -3.44 13.57 19.15
C GLY A 149 -4.95 13.55 19.43
N ALA A 150 -5.78 13.62 18.40
CA ALA A 150 -7.23 13.55 18.53
C ALA A 150 -7.69 12.26 19.22
N MET A 151 -7.13 11.10 18.84
CA MET A 151 -7.41 9.82 19.50
C MET A 151 -7.00 9.80 20.97
N LEU A 152 -5.84 10.37 21.30
CA LEU A 152 -5.33 10.48 22.66
C LEU A 152 -6.23 11.37 23.53
N PHE A 153 -6.54 12.59 23.06
CA PHE A 153 -7.44 13.51 23.76
C PHE A 153 -8.84 12.93 23.91
N SER A 154 -9.34 12.23 22.89
CA SER A 154 -10.61 11.50 22.92
C SER A 154 -10.66 10.45 24.02
N THR A 155 -9.67 9.58 24.07
CA THR A 155 -9.57 8.52 25.08
C THR A 155 -9.45 9.14 26.48
N ARG A 156 -8.60 10.17 26.62
CA ARG A 156 -8.42 10.89 27.88
C ARG A 156 -9.72 11.59 28.33
N ALA A 157 -10.51 12.14 27.42
CA ALA A 157 -11.81 12.74 27.72
C ALA A 157 -12.84 11.70 28.17
N GLY A 158 -12.88 10.54 27.51
CA GLY A 158 -13.70 9.40 27.95
C GLY A 158 -13.35 8.95 29.37
N LEU A 159 -12.06 8.84 29.69
CA LEU A 159 -11.59 8.51 31.04
C LEU A 159 -11.89 9.62 32.07
N GLU A 160 -11.83 10.90 31.66
CA GLU A 160 -12.15 12.04 32.54
C GLU A 160 -13.58 11.96 33.08
N ALA A 161 -14.53 11.46 32.28
CA ALA A 161 -15.95 11.39 32.62
C ALA A 161 -16.23 10.55 33.89
N PHE A 162 -15.36 9.60 34.20
CA PHE A 162 -15.46 8.73 35.39
C PHE A 162 -14.92 9.37 36.68
N ARG A 163 -14.30 10.55 36.61
CA ARG A 163 -13.87 11.26 37.82
C ARG A 163 -15.07 11.82 38.60
N ALA A 164 -14.87 11.95 39.91
CA ALA A 164 -15.85 12.56 40.82
C ALA A 164 -16.18 14.02 40.42
N ARG A 165 -15.18 14.78 39.95
CA ARG A 165 -15.32 16.16 39.46
C ARG A 165 -14.67 16.29 38.08
N PRO A 166 -15.39 15.92 37.01
CA PRO A 166 -14.81 15.83 35.68
C PRO A 166 -14.71 17.22 35.03
N ALA A 167 -13.55 17.53 34.47
CA ALA A 167 -13.33 18.75 33.70
C ALA A 167 -13.42 18.46 32.19
N LEU A 168 -14.64 18.35 31.65
CA LEU A 168 -14.85 17.83 30.29
C LEU A 168 -14.67 18.87 29.18
N ARG A 169 -15.05 20.13 29.41
CA ARG A 169 -15.14 21.13 28.33
C ARG A 169 -13.82 21.32 27.56
N GLY A 170 -12.74 21.64 28.27
CA GLY A 170 -11.45 21.92 27.61
C GLY A 170 -10.91 20.71 26.86
N ILE A 171 -11.06 19.50 27.41
CA ILE A 171 -10.52 18.30 26.76
C ILE A 171 -11.38 17.81 25.60
N THR A 172 -12.71 17.95 25.70
CA THR A 172 -13.63 17.68 24.59
C THR A 172 -13.38 18.64 23.43
N ASP A 173 -13.19 19.94 23.71
CA ASP A 173 -12.88 20.93 22.68
C ASP A 173 -11.53 20.63 22.01
N THR A 174 -10.52 20.25 22.79
CA THR A 174 -9.19 19.88 22.26
C THR A 174 -9.28 18.65 21.35
N ALA A 175 -10.02 17.61 21.75
CA ALA A 175 -10.23 16.41 20.93
C ALA A 175 -10.95 16.73 19.62
N LEU A 176 -12.02 17.55 19.67
CA LEU A 176 -12.78 17.96 18.49
C LEU A 176 -11.92 18.80 17.53
N VAL A 177 -11.18 19.79 18.02
CA VAL A 177 -10.32 20.63 17.19
C VAL A 177 -9.19 19.81 16.56
N ALA A 178 -8.55 18.93 17.34
CA ALA A 178 -7.51 18.06 16.81
C ALA A 178 -8.05 17.11 15.72
N LEU A 179 -9.25 16.54 15.92
CA LEU A 179 -9.91 15.69 14.93
C LEU A 179 -10.28 16.48 13.67
N PHE A 180 -10.80 17.70 13.81
CA PHE A 180 -11.15 18.54 12.67
C PHE A 180 -9.91 18.90 11.83
N ILE A 181 -8.85 19.37 12.49
CA ILE A 181 -7.60 19.72 11.81
C ILE A 181 -6.96 18.49 11.17
N GLY A 182 -6.81 17.41 11.94
CA GLY A 182 -6.15 16.18 11.46
C GLY A 182 -6.97 15.45 10.41
N GLY A 183 -8.22 15.14 10.73
CA GLY A 183 -9.08 14.25 9.94
C GLY A 183 -9.75 14.93 8.76
N VAL A 184 -10.20 16.18 8.90
CA VAL A 184 -10.89 16.90 7.81
C VAL A 184 -9.91 17.75 7.02
N VAL A 185 -9.26 18.72 7.66
CA VAL A 185 -8.45 19.72 6.94
C VAL A 185 -7.19 19.09 6.35
N LEU A 186 -6.31 18.56 7.20
CA LEU A 186 -5.08 17.93 6.76
C LEU A 186 -5.36 16.62 6.02
N GLY A 187 -6.37 15.86 6.44
CA GLY A 187 -6.82 14.65 5.76
C GLY A 187 -7.20 14.91 4.30
N ALA A 188 -8.01 15.93 4.03
CA ALA A 188 -8.39 16.33 2.67
C ALA A 188 -7.19 16.75 1.81
N ILE A 189 -6.24 17.50 2.38
CA ILE A 189 -5.03 17.93 1.64
C ILE A 189 -4.13 16.73 1.33
N VAL A 190 -3.97 15.79 2.28
CA VAL A 190 -3.23 14.54 2.08
C VAL A 190 -3.91 13.70 1.00
N LEU A 191 -5.24 13.56 1.03
CA LEU A 191 -6.01 12.86 0.01
C LEU A 191 -5.80 13.50 -1.38
N LYS A 192 -5.76 14.83 -1.43
CA LYS A 192 -5.53 15.57 -2.68
C LYS A 192 -4.17 15.26 -3.28
N HIS A 193 -3.12 15.15 -2.47
CA HIS A 193 -1.79 14.80 -2.93
C HIS A 193 -1.68 13.32 -3.31
N ALA A 194 -2.29 12.44 -2.51
CA ALA A 194 -2.21 11.01 -2.71
C ALA A 194 -3.04 10.52 -3.90
N PHE A 195 -4.20 11.12 -4.18
CA PHE A 195 -5.18 10.60 -5.14
C PHE A 195 -5.83 11.65 -6.04
N GLY A 196 -5.48 12.93 -5.90
CA GLY A 196 -6.08 14.00 -6.69
C GLY A 196 -7.49 14.42 -6.26
N LEU A 197 -8.03 13.83 -5.18
CA LEU A 197 -9.39 14.07 -4.66
C LEU A 197 -9.33 14.81 -3.32
N TRP A 198 -10.26 15.73 -3.08
CA TRP A 198 -10.30 16.51 -1.83
C TRP A 198 -11.05 15.79 -0.70
N TRP A 199 -12.13 15.11 -1.05
CA TRP A 199 -12.98 14.39 -0.11
C TRP A 199 -13.80 13.38 -0.88
N THR A 200 -13.93 12.17 -0.34
CA THR A 200 -14.64 11.04 -0.96
C THR A 200 -15.72 10.44 -0.07
N GLY A 201 -15.91 10.96 1.14
CA GLY A 201 -16.99 10.57 2.04
C GLY A 201 -18.24 11.44 1.90
N PHE A 202 -19.24 11.12 2.72
CA PHE A 202 -20.48 11.86 2.85
C PHE A 202 -20.19 13.34 3.18
N PRO A 203 -20.92 14.30 2.58
CA PRO A 203 -22.08 14.12 1.70
C PRO A 203 -21.76 13.94 0.21
N PHE A 204 -20.48 13.92 -0.18
CA PHE A 204 -20.07 13.98 -1.59
C PHE A 204 -19.66 12.63 -2.19
N GLY A 205 -19.55 11.59 -1.37
CA GLY A 205 -19.25 10.22 -1.80
C GLY A 205 -19.54 9.18 -0.72
N ASP A 206 -19.10 7.96 -0.96
CA ASP A 206 -19.39 6.77 -0.17
C ASP A 206 -18.13 6.10 0.40
N ASP A 207 -16.95 6.73 0.28
CA ASP A 207 -15.69 6.15 0.74
C ASP A 207 -15.74 5.81 2.24
N PRO A 208 -15.50 4.54 2.62
CA PRO A 208 -15.53 4.12 4.02
C PRO A 208 -14.50 4.82 4.91
N THR A 209 -13.41 5.36 4.34
CA THR A 209 -12.35 6.04 5.10
C THR A 209 -12.77 7.42 5.56
N ASP A 210 -13.26 8.22 4.63
CA ASP A 210 -13.75 9.55 4.91
C ASP A 210 -15.05 9.51 5.72
N ASN A 211 -15.93 8.53 5.45
CA ASN A 211 -17.16 8.33 6.21
C ASN A 211 -16.91 8.03 7.69
N LYS A 212 -15.88 7.22 7.99
CA LYS A 212 -15.45 6.96 9.37
C LYS A 212 -15.07 8.25 10.08
N THR A 213 -14.29 9.10 9.42
CA THR A 213 -13.89 10.41 9.96
C THR A 213 -15.11 11.32 10.20
N THR A 214 -16.06 11.38 9.25
CA THR A 214 -17.32 12.13 9.43
C THR A 214 -18.12 11.65 10.64
N ILE A 215 -18.30 10.33 10.79
CA ILE A 215 -19.03 9.75 11.92
C ILE A 215 -18.36 10.12 13.25
N ALA A 216 -17.04 10.00 13.33
CA ALA A 216 -16.28 10.40 14.52
C ALA A 216 -16.45 11.90 14.80
N LEU A 217 -16.37 12.75 13.78
CA LEU A 217 -16.52 14.19 13.90
C LEU A 217 -17.91 14.57 14.41
N LEU A 218 -18.97 13.99 13.86
CA LEU A 218 -20.35 14.23 14.30
C LEU A 218 -20.55 13.81 15.76
N GLY A 219 -19.99 12.67 16.16
CA GLY A 219 -20.00 12.22 17.56
C GLY A 219 -19.32 13.23 18.49
N TRP A 220 -18.17 13.78 18.09
CA TRP A 220 -17.45 14.79 18.87
C TRP A 220 -18.14 16.16 18.88
N ILE A 221 -18.80 16.56 17.80
CA ILE A 221 -19.65 17.76 17.76
C ILE A 221 -20.81 17.61 18.77
N ALA A 222 -21.48 16.45 18.77
CA ALA A 222 -22.57 16.16 19.72
C ALA A 222 -22.07 16.17 21.17
N ALA A 223 -20.89 15.60 21.45
CA ALA A 223 -20.26 15.66 22.77
C ALA A 223 -19.91 17.10 23.19
N ALA A 224 -19.34 17.90 22.29
CA ALA A 224 -19.00 19.29 22.56
C ALA A 224 -20.25 20.16 22.83
N TRP A 225 -21.34 19.90 22.11
CA TRP A 225 -22.64 20.52 22.37
C TRP A 225 -23.19 20.10 23.74
N ALA A 226 -23.18 18.79 24.04
CA ALA A 226 -23.72 18.26 25.29
C ALA A 226 -23.00 18.84 26.52
N VAL A 227 -21.66 18.95 26.49
CA VAL A 227 -20.88 19.54 27.59
C VAL A 227 -21.25 21.00 27.90
N ARG A 228 -21.85 21.72 26.94
CA ARG A 228 -22.29 23.12 27.11
C ARG A 228 -23.76 23.26 27.46
N ARG A 229 -24.61 22.28 27.10
CA ARG A 229 -26.07 22.45 27.05
C ARG A 229 -26.86 21.41 27.86
N VAL A 230 -26.25 20.27 28.20
CA VAL A 230 -26.93 19.14 28.84
C VAL A 230 -26.50 19.03 30.29
N ALA A 231 -27.46 18.75 31.19
CA ALA A 231 -27.20 18.61 32.62
C ALA A 231 -26.20 17.47 32.97
N ASN A 232 -26.29 16.35 32.25
CA ASN A 232 -25.36 15.23 32.39
C ASN A 232 -24.64 14.92 31.06
N PRO A 233 -23.49 15.56 30.79
CA PRO A 233 -22.76 15.39 29.53
C PRO A 233 -21.88 14.13 29.48
N LYS A 234 -21.69 13.43 30.61
CA LYS A 234 -20.76 12.29 30.69
C LYS A 234 -21.04 11.18 29.65
N PRO A 235 -22.29 10.71 29.45
CA PRO A 235 -22.57 9.64 28.50
C PRO A 235 -22.22 10.01 27.06
N TRP A 236 -22.39 11.29 26.68
CA TRP A 236 -22.07 11.78 25.35
C TRP A 236 -20.56 11.76 25.07
N VAL A 237 -19.75 12.17 26.05
CA VAL A 237 -18.28 12.15 25.92
C VAL A 237 -17.76 10.71 25.90
N ILE A 238 -18.28 9.82 26.75
CA ILE A 238 -17.92 8.40 26.75
C ILE A 238 -18.32 7.75 25.43
N GLY A 239 -19.55 8.01 24.96
CA GLY A 239 -20.06 7.51 23.69
C GLY A 239 -19.20 7.97 22.51
N ALA A 240 -18.82 9.25 22.44
CA ALA A 240 -17.93 9.76 21.40
C ALA A 240 -16.52 9.15 21.45
N ALA A 241 -15.97 8.94 22.65
CA ALA A 241 -14.66 8.29 22.81
C ALA A 241 -14.67 6.83 22.35
N VAL A 242 -15.71 6.07 22.74
CA VAL A 242 -15.90 4.67 22.31
C VAL A 242 -16.16 4.60 20.80
N LEU A 243 -17.00 5.48 20.27
CA LEU A 243 -17.26 5.60 18.84
C LEU A 243 -15.97 5.83 18.06
N MET A 244 -15.17 6.82 18.47
CA MET A 244 -13.90 7.13 17.83
C MET A 244 -12.94 5.94 17.86
N LEU A 245 -12.81 5.26 19.01
CA LEU A 245 -11.98 4.06 19.12
C LEU A 245 -12.48 2.95 18.19
N ALA A 246 -13.79 2.69 18.15
CA ALA A 246 -14.37 1.67 17.29
C ALA A 246 -14.16 1.98 15.80
N VAL A 247 -14.52 3.20 15.38
CA VAL A 247 -14.37 3.70 14.01
C VAL A 247 -12.93 3.53 13.53
N PHE A 248 -11.96 4.01 14.30
CA PHE A 248 -10.56 3.92 13.89
C PHE A 248 -9.98 2.50 14.07
N SER A 249 -10.58 1.62 14.86
CA SER A 249 -10.12 0.23 14.99
C SER A 249 -10.58 -0.66 13.83
N ILE A 250 -11.66 -0.32 13.12
CA ILE A 250 -12.14 -1.11 11.98
C ILE A 250 -11.14 -0.95 10.82
N PRO A 251 -10.45 -2.02 10.36
CA PRO A 251 -9.54 -1.93 9.23
C PRO A 251 -10.28 -1.48 7.95
N HIS A 252 -9.63 -0.68 7.11
CA HIS A 252 -10.20 -0.30 5.81
C HIS A 252 -10.13 -1.50 4.86
N SER A 253 -11.31 -2.05 4.57
CA SER A 253 -11.63 -2.91 3.43
C SER A 253 -10.69 -4.09 3.16
N VAL A 254 -11.06 -5.25 3.69
CA VAL A 254 -11.14 -6.45 2.84
C VAL A 254 -12.39 -6.24 1.97
N SER A 255 -12.31 -5.46 0.89
CA SER A 255 -13.47 -5.39 -0.01
C SER A 255 -13.57 -6.74 -0.70
N VAL A 256 -14.75 -7.34 -0.74
CA VAL A 256 -15.03 -8.57 -1.49
C VAL A 256 -14.60 -8.44 -2.96
N ALA A 257 -14.57 -7.21 -3.51
CA ALA A 257 -14.00 -6.89 -4.82
C ALA A 257 -12.49 -7.17 -4.96
N ASP A 258 -11.71 -7.11 -3.86
CA ASP A 258 -10.30 -7.50 -3.84
C ASP A 258 -10.13 -9.05 -3.83
N LEU A 259 -11.20 -9.82 -3.59
CA LEU A 259 -11.20 -11.29 -3.51
C LEU A 259 -11.84 -11.98 -4.74
N THR A 260 -12.67 -11.27 -5.52
CA THR A 260 -13.41 -11.86 -6.66
C THR A 260 -12.71 -11.76 -8.01
N GLY A 261 -11.43 -11.39 -8.04
CA GLY A 261 -10.59 -11.75 -9.18
C GLY A 261 -10.40 -13.26 -9.15
N LYS A 262 -11.28 -14.02 -9.82
CA LYS A 262 -11.22 -15.48 -9.93
C LYS A 262 -9.76 -15.88 -10.15
N ALA A 263 -9.12 -16.42 -9.10
CA ALA A 263 -7.82 -17.05 -9.22
C ALA A 263 -8.03 -18.29 -10.09
N ARG A 264 -8.00 -18.10 -11.41
CA ARG A 264 -7.88 -19.20 -12.35
C ARG A 264 -6.50 -19.79 -12.04
N PRO A 265 -6.39 -21.08 -11.67
CA PRO A 265 -5.09 -21.71 -11.56
C PRO A 265 -4.37 -21.47 -12.90
N LEU A 266 -3.21 -20.82 -12.81
CA LEU A 266 -2.42 -20.50 -13.98
C LEU A 266 -2.08 -21.81 -14.69
N PRO A 267 -2.13 -21.85 -16.03
CA PRO A 267 -1.64 -23.00 -16.76
C PRO A 267 -0.19 -23.24 -16.35
N ALA A 268 0.14 -24.48 -16.01
CA ALA A 268 1.52 -24.87 -15.70
C ALA A 268 2.42 -24.36 -16.82
N VAL A 269 3.50 -23.66 -16.46
CA VAL A 269 4.48 -23.15 -17.41
C VAL A 269 5.13 -24.36 -18.09
N THR A 270 4.59 -24.78 -19.23
CA THR A 270 5.25 -25.71 -20.13
C THR A 270 6.41 -24.93 -20.74
N ALA A 271 7.63 -25.28 -20.35
CA ALA A 271 8.83 -24.75 -20.97
C ALA A 271 8.71 -24.92 -22.49
N THR A 272 8.53 -23.82 -23.22
CA THR A 272 8.63 -23.84 -24.67
C THR A 272 10.08 -24.19 -25.02
N PRO A 273 10.34 -25.23 -25.83
CA PRO A 273 11.70 -25.53 -26.27
C PRO A 273 12.23 -24.33 -27.03
N ALA A 274 13.46 -23.92 -26.70
CA ALA A 274 14.17 -22.86 -27.39
C ALA A 274 14.09 -23.08 -28.91
N ALA A 275 13.60 -22.07 -29.63
CA ALA A 275 13.66 -22.05 -31.08
C ALA A 275 15.13 -22.21 -31.51
N THR A 276 15.40 -23.28 -32.23
CA THR A 276 16.68 -23.59 -32.86
C THR A 276 17.10 -22.40 -33.73
N ALA A 277 18.28 -21.84 -33.46
CA ALA A 277 18.89 -20.80 -34.29
C ALA A 277 19.06 -21.32 -35.74
N PRO A 278 18.88 -20.48 -36.77
CA PRO A 278 19.12 -20.89 -38.15
C PRO A 278 20.61 -21.20 -38.35
N GLN A 279 20.92 -22.37 -38.92
CA GLN A 279 22.26 -22.69 -39.39
C GLN A 279 22.61 -21.80 -40.60
N GLU A 280 23.76 -21.12 -40.53
CA GLU A 280 24.37 -20.47 -41.68
C GLU A 280 24.91 -21.53 -42.66
N THR A 281 24.42 -21.50 -43.89
CA THR A 281 24.91 -22.32 -45.01
C THR A 281 26.21 -21.71 -45.57
N PRO A 282 27.27 -22.47 -45.87
CA PRO A 282 28.46 -21.94 -46.52
C PRO A 282 28.20 -21.71 -48.01
N ALA A 283 28.50 -20.50 -48.49
CA ALA A 283 28.48 -20.19 -49.92
C ALA A 283 29.79 -20.63 -50.56
N ASP A 284 29.68 -21.61 -51.46
CA ASP A 284 30.70 -22.07 -52.39
C ASP A 284 30.48 -21.36 -53.74
N ALA A 285 31.48 -20.67 -54.27
CA ALA A 285 31.63 -20.41 -55.71
C ALA A 285 33.00 -19.78 -56.03
N ALA A 286 33.74 -20.49 -56.88
CA ALA A 286 35.08 -20.19 -57.35
C ALA A 286 35.12 -19.21 -58.55
N THR A 287 36.16 -18.38 -58.56
CA THR A 287 37.12 -18.04 -59.64
C THR A 287 36.66 -17.77 -61.09
N THR A 288 37.05 -16.60 -61.63
CA THR A 288 37.65 -16.28 -62.96
C THR A 288 37.67 -14.73 -63.09
N ASP A 289 38.59 -13.97 -63.68
CA ASP A 289 40.00 -14.01 -64.13
C ASP A 289 40.32 -12.50 -64.46
N PRO A 290 41.57 -11.97 -64.43
CA PRO A 290 41.85 -10.54 -64.51
C PRO A 290 42.32 -10.08 -65.90
N ALA A 291 41.98 -8.86 -66.33
CA ALA A 291 42.83 -8.03 -67.20
C ALA A 291 42.24 -6.63 -67.50
N ALA A 292 43.16 -5.67 -67.61
CA ALA A 292 43.13 -4.43 -68.41
C ALA A 292 42.49 -3.15 -67.81
N ALA A 293 43.36 -2.34 -67.21
CA ALA A 293 43.36 -0.86 -67.26
C ALA A 293 43.66 -0.38 -68.73
N PRO A 294 43.59 0.92 -69.13
CA PRO A 294 43.83 2.11 -68.31
C PRO A 294 43.06 3.42 -68.63
N ALA A 295 43.33 4.43 -67.79
CA ALA A 295 43.39 5.89 -68.03
C ALA A 295 42.11 6.68 -68.39
N GLU A 296 41.76 7.66 -67.54
CA GLU A 296 41.96 9.09 -67.81
C GLU A 296 41.56 9.98 -66.61
N THR A 297 42.10 11.20 -66.59
CA THR A 297 42.26 12.11 -65.44
C THR A 297 41.20 13.25 -65.48
N PRO A 298 41.22 14.34 -64.66
CA PRO A 298 40.06 14.97 -63.98
C PRO A 298 39.71 16.34 -64.63
N PRO A 299 39.22 17.45 -63.98
CA PRO A 299 38.65 17.74 -62.64
C PRO A 299 37.42 18.71 -62.63
N ALA A 300 37.08 19.22 -61.42
CA ALA A 300 36.33 20.45 -61.08
C ALA A 300 34.79 20.32 -61.03
N ARG A 301 34.04 20.81 -60.04
CA ARG A 301 34.21 21.87 -59.02
C ARG A 301 33.53 21.48 -57.72
#